data_AF-A0A2D9HR36-F1
#
_entry.id   AF-A0A2D9HR36-F1
#
_cell.length_a   1.000
_cell.length_b   1.000
_cell.length_c   1.000
_cell.angle_alpha   90.00
_cell.angle_beta   90.00
_cell.angle_gamma   90.00
#
_symmetry.space_group_name_H-M   'P 1'
#
loop_
_entity.id
_entity.type
_entity.pdbx_description
1 polymer ?
#
loop_
_entity_poly.entity_id
_entity_poly.type
_entity_poly.pdbx_seq_one_letter_code
_entity_poly.pdbx_strand_id
1 'polypeptide(L)'
;TSPKPEQMDILESDPGAVKANAYDMVINGIEIGGGSIRIHDKDIQARMFDLLGFSPEEAQAQFGFLMDAFQYGAPPHGGLALGFDRLCSLFGGSDSIRDFIAFPKNNSGRDVMIDAPSPIHDEQYDELFLRSTAQDENTDA
;
A
#
# COMPACT_ATOMS: atom_id res chain seq x y z
N THR A 1 -1.52 12.28 -0.50
CA THR A 1 -0.37 13.01 0.09
C THR A 1 -0.56 14.49 -0.10
N SER A 2 -0.31 15.32 0.92
CA SER A 2 -0.49 16.77 0.80
C SER A 2 0.54 17.37 -0.16
N PRO A 3 0.14 18.31 -1.04
CA PRO A 3 1.07 19.26 -1.66
C PRO A 3 1.81 20.06 -0.58
N LYS A 4 2.96 20.65 -0.94
CA LYS A 4 3.56 21.70 -0.11
C LYS A 4 2.63 22.93 -0.06
N PRO A 5 2.35 23.50 1.12
CA PRO A 5 1.41 24.62 1.25
C PRO A 5 1.75 25.82 0.35
N GLU A 6 3.04 26.08 0.13
CA GLU A 6 3.52 27.22 -0.67
C GLU A 6 3.31 27.03 -2.18
N GLN A 7 2.88 25.85 -2.62
CA GLN A 7 2.71 25.50 -4.04
C GLN A 7 1.24 25.18 -4.38
N MET A 8 0.30 25.52 -3.51
CA MET A 8 -1.12 25.24 -3.74
C MET A 8 -1.69 26.00 -4.95
N ASP A 9 -1.17 27.20 -5.23
CA ASP A 9 -1.65 28.08 -6.31
C ASP A 9 -1.32 27.54 -7.72
N ILE A 10 -0.27 26.72 -7.83
CA ILE A 10 0.16 26.13 -9.11
C ILE A 10 -0.41 24.73 -9.33
N LEU A 11 -1.23 24.23 -8.41
CA LEU A 11 -1.74 22.86 -8.42
C LEU A 11 -2.54 22.53 -9.69
N GLU A 12 -3.30 23.49 -10.21
CA GLU A 12 -4.12 23.32 -11.41
C GLU A 12 -3.38 23.68 -12.70
N SER A 13 -2.44 24.62 -12.65
CA SER A 13 -1.78 25.17 -13.84
C SER A 13 -0.53 24.40 -14.25
N ASP A 14 0.22 23.88 -13.27
CA ASP A 14 1.41 23.06 -13.49
C ASP A 14 1.53 21.99 -12.39
N PRO A 15 0.65 20.98 -12.38
CA PRO A 15 0.65 19.92 -11.37
C PRO A 15 1.98 19.15 -11.32
N GLY A 16 2.73 19.10 -12.42
CA GLY A 16 4.03 18.42 -12.50
C GLY A 16 5.14 19.12 -11.70
N ALA A 17 5.04 20.43 -11.48
CA ALA A 17 5.99 21.21 -10.67
C ALA A 17 5.68 21.21 -9.17
N VAL A 18 4.49 20.73 -8.77
CA VAL A 18 4.07 20.67 -7.37
C VAL A 18 4.86 19.60 -6.64
N LYS A 19 5.46 19.97 -5.51
CA LYS A 19 6.16 19.03 -4.64
C LYS A 19 5.20 18.48 -3.59
N ALA A 20 5.28 17.18 -3.37
CA ALA A 20 4.65 16.54 -2.24
C ALA A 20 5.30 16.98 -0.91
N ASN A 21 4.50 17.07 0.14
CA ASN A 21 4.96 17.12 1.52
C ASN A 21 5.22 15.68 2.02
N ALA A 22 6.19 15.04 1.36
CA ALA A 22 6.63 13.67 1.58
C ALA A 22 8.12 13.64 1.93
N TYR A 23 8.54 12.55 2.57
CA TYR A 23 9.90 12.36 3.05
C TYR A 23 10.23 10.87 3.07
N ASP A 24 11.46 10.56 2.64
CA ASP A 24 12.01 9.20 2.66
C ASP A 24 13.29 9.18 3.51
N MET A 25 13.49 8.07 4.21
CA MET A 25 14.68 7.77 4.99
C MET A 25 15.53 6.74 4.25
N VAL A 26 16.76 7.13 3.92
CA VAL A 26 17.71 6.29 3.18
C VAL A 26 18.97 6.09 4.01
N ILE A 27 19.44 4.85 4.10
CA ILE A 27 20.70 4.48 4.76
C ILE A 27 21.52 3.65 3.78
N ASN A 28 22.77 4.04 3.53
CA ASN A 28 23.69 3.32 2.64
C ASN A 28 23.11 3.01 1.24
N GLY A 29 22.29 3.92 0.70
CA GLY A 29 21.65 3.74 -0.61
C GLY A 29 20.39 2.86 -0.62
N ILE A 30 19.92 2.42 0.56
CA ILE A 30 18.71 1.62 0.72
C ILE A 30 17.62 2.46 1.38
N GLU A 31 16.42 2.48 0.80
CA GLU A 31 15.25 3.05 1.44
C GLU A 31 14.82 2.19 2.63
N ILE A 32 14.72 2.81 3.80
CA ILE A 32 14.36 2.16 5.06
C ILE A 32 12.95 2.53 5.48
N GLY A 33 12.41 3.62 4.97
CA GLY A 33 11.03 4.00 5.21
C GLY A 33 10.70 5.32 4.58
N GLY A 34 9.40 5.62 4.57
CA GLY A 34 8.86 6.80 3.94
C GLY A 34 7.55 7.23 4.57
N GLY A 35 7.17 8.46 4.30
CA GLY A 35 6.01 9.07 4.92
C GLY A 35 5.58 10.35 4.25
N SER A 36 4.46 10.89 4.73
CA SER A 36 3.97 12.18 4.27
C SER A 36 3.01 12.82 5.24
N ILE A 37 2.84 14.13 5.09
CA ILE A 37 1.70 14.85 5.62
C ILE A 37 0.47 14.55 4.77
N ARG A 38 -0.65 14.26 5.43
CA ARG A 38 -1.90 13.88 4.78
C ARG A 38 -2.79 15.10 4.55
N ILE A 39 -3.58 15.00 3.49
CA ILE A 39 -4.64 15.96 3.22
C ILE A 39 -5.76 15.65 4.23
N HIS A 40 -6.25 16.69 4.88
CA HIS A 40 -7.37 16.63 5.83
C HIS A 40 -8.50 17.59 5.43
N ASP A 41 -8.30 18.35 4.36
CA ASP A 41 -9.27 19.25 3.75
C ASP A 41 -9.97 18.54 2.59
N LYS A 42 -11.30 18.52 2.61
CA LYS A 42 -12.12 17.80 1.64
C LYS A 42 -11.96 18.35 0.22
N ASP A 43 -11.87 19.67 0.07
CA ASP A 43 -11.84 20.32 -1.23
C ASP A 43 -10.49 20.09 -1.90
N ILE A 44 -9.40 20.16 -1.13
CA ILE A 44 -8.06 19.81 -1.60
C ILE A 44 -8.01 18.33 -2.01
N GLN A 45 -8.59 17.42 -1.23
CA GLN A 45 -8.59 15.99 -1.55
C GLN A 45 -9.40 15.70 -2.83
N ALA A 46 -10.54 16.38 -3.03
CA ALA A 46 -11.35 16.27 -4.23
C ALA A 46 -10.60 16.78 -5.48
N ARG A 47 -9.94 17.94 -5.38
CA ARG A 47 -9.08 18.48 -6.46
C ARG A 47 -7.95 17.52 -6.82
N MET A 48 -7.34 16.87 -5.82
CA MET A 48 -6.32 15.85 -6.08
C MET A 48 -6.88 14.61 -6.81
N PHE A 49 -8.10 14.18 -6.51
CA PHE A 49 -8.74 13.07 -7.24
C PHE A 49 -9.02 13.44 -8.70
N ASP A 50 -9.53 14.65 -8.95
CA ASP A 50 -9.76 15.15 -10.31
C ASP A 50 -8.45 15.18 -11.13
N LEU A 51 -7.37 15.70 -10.55
CA LEU A 51 -6.03 15.70 -11.18
C LEU A 51 -5.47 14.29 -11.44
N LEU A 52 -5.87 13.30 -10.64
CA LEU A 52 -5.50 11.90 -10.84
C LEU A 52 -6.43 11.18 -11.83
N GLY A 53 -7.43 11.87 -12.38
CA GLY A 53 -8.33 11.36 -13.40
C GLY A 53 -9.52 10.57 -12.87
N PHE A 54 -9.86 10.70 -11.59
CA PHE A 54 -11.05 10.09 -11.01
C PHE A 54 -12.28 10.94 -11.27
N SER A 55 -13.38 10.31 -11.69
CA SER A 55 -14.69 10.95 -11.60
C SER A 55 -15.13 11.10 -10.13
N PRO A 56 -16.05 12.03 -9.81
CA PRO A 56 -16.62 12.14 -8.47
C PRO A 56 -17.24 10.84 -7.96
N GLU A 57 -17.91 10.09 -8.85
CA GLU A 57 -18.53 8.80 -8.53
C GLU A 57 -17.49 7.72 -8.22
N GLU A 58 -16.41 7.66 -8.99
CA GLU A 58 -15.31 6.72 -8.78
C GLU A 58 -14.58 7.00 -7.46
N ALA A 59 -14.31 8.28 -7.19
CA ALA A 59 -13.69 8.71 -5.94
C ALA A 59 -14.58 8.37 -4.73
N GLN A 60 -15.90 8.58 -4.83
CA GLN A 60 -16.84 8.22 -3.78
C GLN A 60 -16.94 6.70 -3.59
N ALA A 61 -16.96 5.92 -4.67
CA ALA A 61 -17.07 4.46 -4.59
C ALA A 61 -15.84 3.81 -3.92
N GLN A 62 -14.64 4.32 -4.20
CA GLN A 62 -13.40 3.76 -3.64
C GLN A 62 -13.00 4.37 -2.29
N PHE A 63 -13.21 5.69 -2.11
CA PHE A 63 -12.66 6.45 -0.99
C PHE A 63 -13.73 7.19 -0.17
N GLY A 64 -15.02 7.00 -0.46
CA GLY A 64 -16.12 7.70 0.20
C GLY A 64 -16.08 7.60 1.73
N PHE A 65 -15.76 6.42 2.27
CA PHE A 65 -15.64 6.23 3.72
C PHE A 65 -14.62 7.19 4.38
N LEU A 66 -13.50 7.46 3.69
CA LEU A 66 -12.44 8.32 4.19
C LEU A 66 -12.80 9.80 3.99
N MET A 67 -13.40 10.14 2.85
CA MET A 67 -13.87 11.50 2.57
C MET A 67 -15.00 11.94 3.51
N ASP A 68 -15.89 11.02 3.87
CA ASP A 68 -16.95 11.28 4.83
C ASP A 68 -16.37 11.48 6.24
N ALA A 69 -15.34 10.72 6.61
CA ALA A 69 -14.63 10.91 7.87
C ALA A 69 -14.00 12.32 8.01
N PHE A 70 -13.51 12.90 6.91
CA PHE A 70 -12.94 14.26 6.93
C PHE A 70 -13.97 15.34 7.28
N GLN A 71 -15.25 15.13 6.99
CA GLN A 71 -16.33 16.07 7.29
C GLN A 71 -16.59 16.22 8.79
N TYR A 72 -16.16 15.26 9.59
CA TYR A 72 -16.30 15.28 11.05
C TYR A 72 -15.10 15.93 11.77
N GLY A 73 -14.24 16.65 11.04
CA GLY A 73 -13.13 17.41 11.60
C GLY A 73 -11.86 16.60 11.76
N ALA A 74 -11.41 15.96 10.68
CA ALA A 74 -10.11 15.27 10.68
C ALA A 74 -8.98 16.30 10.95
N PRO A 75 -8.14 16.09 11.98
CA PRO A 75 -7.06 17.02 12.28
C PRO A 75 -5.95 16.92 11.22
N PRO A 76 -5.08 17.94 11.11
CA PRO A 76 -3.81 17.80 10.40
C PRO A 76 -3.04 16.60 10.95
N HIS A 77 -2.67 15.68 10.06
CA HIS A 77 -1.98 14.45 10.45
C HIS A 77 -0.94 14.04 9.41
N GLY A 78 0.01 13.23 9.84
CA GLY A 78 1.08 12.69 9.02
C GLY A 78 1.59 11.40 9.64
N GLY A 79 2.37 10.66 8.89
CA GLY A 79 2.92 9.41 9.39
C GLY A 79 4.10 8.93 8.56
N LEU A 80 4.79 7.93 9.10
CA LEU A 80 5.96 7.29 8.53
C LEU A 80 5.83 5.78 8.74
N ALA A 81 6.21 5.01 7.73
CA ALA A 81 6.34 3.56 7.83
C ALA A 81 7.80 3.16 7.60
N LEU A 82 8.30 2.24 8.43
CA LEU A 82 9.64 1.67 8.30
C LEU A 82 9.53 0.23 7.75
N GLY A 83 10.36 -0.10 6.77
CA GLY A 83 10.63 -1.46 6.35
C GLY A 83 11.42 -2.20 7.43
N PHE A 84 10.72 -2.77 8.41
CA PHE A 84 11.34 -3.32 9.61
C PHE A 84 12.31 -4.47 9.32
N ASP A 85 11.94 -5.42 8.46
CA ASP A 85 12.83 -6.53 8.09
C ASP A 85 14.10 -6.02 7.38
N ARG A 86 13.94 -4.99 6.54
CA ARG A 86 15.07 -4.34 5.86
C ARG A 86 15.98 -3.64 6.86
N LEU A 87 15.41 -2.90 7.81
CA LEU A 87 16.14 -2.25 8.89
C LEU A 87 16.96 -3.28 9.70
N CYS A 88 16.34 -4.40 10.09
CA CYS A 88 17.02 -5.50 10.78
C CYS A 88 18.17 -6.08 9.94
N SER A 89 17.92 -6.39 8.67
CA SER A 89 18.95 -6.95 7.77
C SER A 89 20.14 -6.01 7.59
N LEU A 90 19.89 -4.69 7.54
CA LEU A 90 20.93 -3.67 7.41
C LEU A 90 21.82 -3.64 8.67
N PHE A 91 21.24 -3.70 9.87
CA PHE A 91 22.03 -3.79 11.11
C PHE A 91 22.77 -5.12 11.24
N GLY A 92 22.21 -6.20 10.71
CA GLY A 92 22.85 -7.51 10.69
C GLY A 92 23.84 -7.72 9.55
N GLY A 93 24.04 -6.73 8.67
CA GLY A 93 24.99 -6.79 7.57
C GLY A 93 24.64 -7.82 6.49
N SER A 94 23.35 -8.12 6.28
CA SER A 94 22.86 -9.01 5.23
C SER A 94 22.07 -8.25 4.18
N ASP A 95 22.27 -8.62 2.91
CA ASP A 95 21.47 -8.11 1.79
C ASP A 95 20.08 -8.75 1.72
N SER A 96 19.91 -9.92 2.37
CA SER A 96 18.68 -10.70 2.36
C SER A 96 17.90 -10.51 3.66
N ILE A 97 16.66 -10.03 3.54
CA ILE A 97 15.72 -9.99 4.68
C ILE A 97 15.29 -11.39 5.13
N ARG A 98 15.46 -12.42 4.28
CA ARG A 98 14.99 -13.79 4.56
C ARG A 98 15.68 -14.40 5.77
N ASP A 99 16.92 -14.00 6.04
CA ASP A 99 17.70 -14.49 7.18
C ASP A 99 17.26 -13.86 8.52
N PHE A 100 16.41 -12.83 8.45
CA PHE A 100 15.85 -12.09 9.60
C PHE A 100 14.37 -12.43 9.82
N ILE A 101 13.81 -13.33 9.02
CA ILE A 101 12.44 -13.84 9.13
C ILE A 101 12.55 -15.33 9.48
N ALA A 102 11.93 -15.75 10.59
CA ALA A 102 12.10 -17.13 11.09
C ALA A 102 11.65 -18.21 10.09
N PHE A 103 10.58 -17.96 9.34
CA PHE A 103 10.02 -18.89 8.34
C PHE A 103 9.75 -18.16 7.01
N PRO A 104 10.81 -17.85 6.24
CA PRO A 104 10.69 -17.06 5.03
C PRO A 104 10.07 -17.88 3.90
N LYS A 105 9.49 -17.20 2.92
CA LYS A 105 8.95 -17.84 1.70
C LYS A 105 10.01 -17.90 0.61
N ASN A 106 9.83 -18.79 -0.36
CA ASN A 106 10.63 -18.78 -1.58
C ASN A 106 10.17 -17.69 -2.56
N ASN A 107 10.83 -17.58 -3.71
CA ASN A 107 10.53 -16.53 -4.71
C ASN A 107 9.13 -16.68 -5.36
N SER A 108 8.48 -17.84 -5.21
CA SER A 108 7.12 -18.10 -5.67
C SER A 108 6.08 -17.88 -4.55
N GLY A 109 6.47 -17.32 -3.41
CA GLY A 109 5.58 -17.12 -2.26
C GLY A 109 5.23 -18.39 -1.50
N ARG A 110 5.88 -19.53 -1.80
CA ARG A 110 5.61 -20.81 -1.11
C ARG A 110 6.43 -20.95 0.17
N ASP A 111 5.81 -21.51 1.19
CA ASP A 111 6.49 -22.03 2.36
C ASP A 111 6.88 -23.48 2.10
N VAL A 112 8.16 -23.74 1.92
CA VAL A 112 8.68 -25.09 1.62
C VAL A 112 8.74 -25.99 2.84
N MET A 113 8.64 -25.44 4.06
CA MET A 113 8.70 -26.22 5.30
C MET A 113 7.38 -26.92 5.56
N ILE A 114 6.26 -26.22 5.32
CA ILE A 114 4.90 -26.74 5.57
C ILE A 114 4.10 -27.00 4.28
N ASP A 115 4.75 -26.84 3.12
CA ASP A 115 4.14 -26.97 1.79
C ASP A 115 2.89 -26.11 1.57
N ALA A 116 2.98 -24.82 1.92
CA ALA A 116 1.90 -23.85 1.75
C ALA A 116 2.16 -22.89 0.58
N PRO A 117 1.12 -22.39 -0.12
CA PRO A 117 -0.28 -22.78 0.01
C PRO A 117 -0.56 -24.18 -0.55
N SER A 118 -1.63 -24.80 -0.06
CA SER A 118 -2.15 -26.10 -0.48
C SER A 118 -3.64 -26.01 -0.81
N PRO A 119 -4.22 -27.01 -1.51
CA PRO A 119 -5.67 -27.13 -1.64
C PRO A 119 -6.36 -27.23 -0.27
N ILE A 120 -7.63 -26.83 -0.23
CA ILE A 120 -8.52 -26.94 0.93
C ILE A 120 -9.65 -27.94 0.63
N HIS A 121 -10.41 -28.35 1.65
CA HIS A 121 -11.52 -29.29 1.46
C HIS A 121 -12.74 -28.61 0.81
N ASP A 122 -13.51 -29.38 0.04
CA ASP A 122 -14.73 -28.90 -0.63
C ASP A 122 -15.77 -28.32 0.35
N GLU A 123 -15.88 -28.90 1.54
CA GLU A 123 -16.76 -28.37 2.60
C GLU A 123 -16.43 -26.92 2.98
N GLN A 124 -15.15 -26.52 2.91
CA GLN A 124 -14.71 -25.16 3.20
C GLN A 124 -15.05 -24.20 2.05
N TYR A 125 -15.03 -24.69 0.80
CA TYR A 125 -15.53 -23.92 -0.33
C TYR A 125 -17.03 -23.68 -0.21
N ASP A 126 -17.80 -24.72 0.12
CA ASP A 126 -19.25 -24.65 0.30
C ASP A 126 -19.64 -23.70 1.45
N GLU A 127 -18.97 -23.80 2.60
CA GLU A 127 -19.19 -22.92 3.75
C GLU A 127 -18.99 -21.44 3.41
N LEU A 128 -17.96 -21.15 2.61
CA LEU A 128 -17.61 -19.78 2.20
C LEU A 128 -18.35 -19.32 0.93
N PHE A 129 -19.19 -20.17 0.33
CA PHE A 129 -19.83 -19.94 -0.97
C PHE A 129 -18.84 -19.59 -2.09
N LEU A 130 -17.70 -20.29 -2.11
CA LEU A 130 -16.61 -20.13 -3.07
C LEU A 130 -16.54 -21.31 -4.02
N ARG A 131 -15.90 -21.09 -5.19
CA ARG A 131 -15.54 -22.15 -6.13
C ARG A 131 -14.15 -21.86 -6.69
N SER A 132 -13.25 -22.85 -6.63
CA SER A 132 -11.94 -22.74 -7.25
C SER A 132 -12.06 -22.70 -8.78
N THR A 133 -11.30 -21.82 -9.42
CA THR A 133 -11.12 -21.76 -10.88
C THR A 133 -9.76 -22.30 -11.33
N ALA A 134 -8.94 -22.76 -10.37
CA ALA A 134 -7.67 -23.42 -10.69
C ALA A 134 -7.95 -24.69 -11.51
N GLN A 135 -7.15 -24.93 -12.54
CA GLN A 135 -7.23 -26.17 -13.31
C GLN A 135 -6.58 -27.29 -12.50
N ASP A 136 -7.30 -28.40 -12.32
CA ASP A 136 -6.73 -29.59 -11.70
C ASP A 136 -5.58 -30.11 -12.56
N GLU A 137 -4.35 -30.10 -12.04
CA GLU A 137 -3.16 -30.62 -12.74
C GLU A 137 -3.19 -32.14 -12.97
N ASN A 138 -4.34 -32.81 -12.77
CA ASN A 138 -4.47 -34.27 -12.72
C ASN A 138 -5.57 -34.84 -13.64
N THR A 139 -5.86 -34.21 -14.78
CA THR A 139 -6.77 -34.78 -15.79
C THR A 139 -6.11 -35.56 -16.94
N ASP A 140 -4.78 -35.70 -16.97
CA ASP A 140 -4.06 -36.50 -17.97
C ASP A 140 -3.22 -37.62 -17.31
N ALA A 141 -3.88 -38.66 -16.76
CA ALA A 141 -3.28 -39.96 -16.44
C ALA A 141 -4.29 -41.10 -16.70
#